data_AF-A0A961GY80-F1
#
_entry.id   AF-A0A961GY80-F1
#
_cell.length_a   1.000
_cell.length_b   1.000
_cell.length_c   1.000
_cell.angle_alpha   90.00
_cell.angle_beta   90.00
_cell.angle_gamma   90.00
#
_symmetry.space_group_name_H-M   'P 1'
#
loop_
_entity.id
_entity.type
_entity.pdbx_description
1 polymer ?
#
loop_
_entity_poly.entity_id
_entity_poly.type
_entity_poly.pdbx_seq_one_letter_code
_entity_poly.pdbx_strand_id
1 'polypeptide(L)'
;MPHDLHATLKQHFGHKAFRAGQEQVMEALLAGRSALALFPTSAGKSLCYQLPALLMDGVTLVISPLIALMKDQVQALKARGIAAARLDSSLSAQEAMQVFDDMRDGTLKLLYIAPERLMNENFVERLKKLKIALMAVDEAHCISEWGHNFRPE
;
A
#
# COMPACT_ATOMS: atom_id res chain seq x y z
N MET A 1 18.35 2.80 -12.22
CA MET A 1 19.09 1.82 -11.40
C MET A 1 18.32 0.52 -11.48
N PRO A 2 18.94 -0.63 -11.77
CA PRO A 2 18.23 -1.91 -11.65
C PRO A 2 17.87 -2.11 -10.18
N HIS A 3 16.57 -2.22 -9.90
CA HIS A 3 16.11 -2.50 -8.54
C HIS A 3 16.34 -3.98 -8.23
N ASP A 4 17.13 -4.29 -7.21
CA ASP A 4 17.36 -5.68 -6.79
C ASP A 4 16.22 -6.16 -5.90
N LEU A 5 15.23 -6.78 -6.54
CA LEU A 5 14.05 -7.36 -5.90
C LEU A 5 14.43 -8.44 -4.87
N HIS A 6 15.37 -9.32 -5.20
CA HIS A 6 15.75 -10.46 -4.35
C HIS A 6 16.53 -10.02 -3.11
N ALA A 7 17.46 -9.06 -3.25
CA ALA A 7 18.15 -8.49 -2.12
C ALA A 7 17.19 -7.78 -1.17
N THR A 8 16.26 -6.98 -1.71
CA THR A 8 15.24 -6.27 -0.92
C THR A 8 14.31 -7.22 -0.19
N LEU A 9 13.87 -8.29 -0.87
CA LEU A 9 13.07 -9.36 -0.28
C LEU A 9 13.76 -9.97 0.95
N LYS A 10 15.03 -10.37 0.78
CA LYS A 10 15.81 -10.99 1.84
C LYS A 10 16.06 -10.03 3.00
N GLN A 11 16.43 -8.79 2.71
CA GLN A 11 16.78 -7.79 3.71
C GLN A 11 15.59 -7.37 4.58
N HIS A 12 14.43 -7.08 3.97
CA HIS A 12 13.30 -6.49 4.69
C HIS A 12 12.24 -7.51 5.11
N PHE A 13 12.07 -8.60 4.35
CA PHE A 13 11.02 -9.59 4.60
C PHE A 13 11.56 -10.95 5.04
N GLY A 14 12.87 -11.20 4.91
CA GLY A 14 13.51 -12.45 5.34
C GLY A 14 13.15 -13.67 4.49
N HIS A 15 12.48 -13.48 3.35
CA HIS A 15 12.12 -14.58 2.45
C HIS A 15 13.28 -14.91 1.51
N LYS A 16 13.43 -16.21 1.18
CA LYS A 16 14.51 -16.70 0.33
C LYS A 16 14.21 -16.62 -1.17
N ALA A 17 12.93 -16.61 -1.53
CA ALA A 17 12.45 -16.60 -2.90
C ALA A 17 11.02 -16.07 -2.96
N PHE A 18 10.62 -15.58 -4.14
CA PHE A 18 9.25 -15.21 -4.44
C PHE A 18 8.37 -16.45 -4.62
N ARG A 19 7.09 -16.31 -4.31
CA ARG A 19 6.05 -17.26 -4.74
C ARG A 19 5.68 -16.98 -6.20
N ALA A 20 5.11 -17.99 -6.85
CA ALA A 20 4.71 -17.91 -8.26
C ALA A 20 3.85 -16.67 -8.53
N GLY A 21 4.18 -15.90 -9.57
CA GLY A 21 3.44 -14.70 -9.98
C GLY A 21 3.86 -13.40 -9.29
N GLN A 22 4.48 -13.45 -8.10
CA GLN A 22 4.80 -12.23 -7.33
C GLN A 22 5.85 -11.37 -8.05
N GLU A 23 6.94 -11.99 -8.49
CA GLU A 23 8.05 -11.30 -9.16
C GLU A 23 7.57 -10.62 -10.44
N GLN A 24 6.78 -11.32 -11.26
CA GLN A 24 6.24 -10.77 -12.51
C GLN A 24 5.37 -9.52 -12.27
N VAL A 25 4.57 -9.50 -11.20
CA VAL A 25 3.77 -8.33 -10.83
C VAL A 25 4.70 -7.18 -10.42
N MET A 26 5.67 -7.44 -9.56
CA MET A 26 6.59 -6.39 -9.08
C MET A 26 7.46 -5.82 -10.21
N GLU A 27 7.95 -6.66 -11.12
CA GLU A 27 8.68 -6.21 -12.31
C GLU A 27 7.80 -5.34 -13.24
N ALA A 28 6.52 -5.68 -13.41
CA ALA A 28 5.59 -4.86 -14.16
C ALA A 28 5.42 -3.48 -13.51
N LEU A 29 5.19 -3.44 -12.20
CA LEU A 29 5.03 -2.20 -11.44
C LEU A 29 6.29 -1.33 -11.48
N LEU A 30 7.48 -1.92 -11.28
CA LEU A 30 8.76 -1.21 -11.33
C LEU A 30 9.10 -0.70 -12.74
N ALA A 31 8.57 -1.34 -13.78
CA ALA A 31 8.64 -0.85 -15.16
C ALA A 31 7.59 0.24 -15.48
N GLY A 32 6.83 0.71 -14.49
CA GLY A 32 5.78 1.72 -14.67
C GLY A 32 4.52 1.20 -15.36
N ARG A 33 4.32 -0.12 -15.41
CA ARG A 33 3.13 -0.76 -15.99
C ARG A 33 2.11 -1.08 -14.91
N SER A 34 0.83 -1.05 -15.26
CA SER A 34 -0.26 -1.52 -14.41
C SER A 34 -0.31 -3.06 -14.35
N ALA A 35 -0.79 -3.61 -13.24
CA ALA A 35 -0.96 -5.05 -13.05
C ALA A 35 -2.28 -5.37 -12.34
N LEU A 36 -2.96 -6.43 -12.79
CA LEU A 36 -4.04 -7.08 -12.05
C LEU A 36 -3.49 -8.36 -11.42
N ALA A 37 -3.49 -8.41 -10.09
CA ALA A 37 -2.89 -9.47 -9.31
C ALA A 37 -3.97 -10.39 -8.72
N LEU A 38 -4.20 -11.54 -9.35
CA LEU A 38 -5.14 -12.55 -8.87
C LEU A 38 -4.40 -13.64 -8.10
N PHE A 39 -4.45 -13.53 -6.78
CA PHE A 39 -3.80 -14.47 -5.86
C PHE A 39 -4.83 -15.08 -4.91
N PRO A 40 -4.74 -16.37 -4.56
CA PRO A 40 -5.55 -16.93 -3.50
C PRO A 40 -5.20 -16.27 -2.15
N THR A 41 -6.14 -16.29 -1.21
CA THR A 41 -5.92 -15.78 0.15
C THR A 41 -4.66 -16.41 0.75
N SER A 42 -3.90 -15.64 1.52
CA SER A 42 -2.62 -16.03 2.13
C SER A 42 -1.44 -16.29 1.17
N ALA A 43 -1.62 -16.14 -0.14
CA ALA A 43 -0.52 -16.27 -1.11
C ALA A 43 0.51 -15.12 -1.06
N GLY A 44 0.26 -14.09 -0.25
CA GLY A 44 1.21 -12.99 -0.06
C GLY A 44 1.06 -11.87 -1.07
N LYS A 45 -0.17 -11.57 -1.49
CA LYS A 45 -0.50 -10.46 -2.41
C LYS A 45 0.07 -9.12 -1.97
N SER A 46 0.15 -8.88 -0.65
CA SER A 46 0.61 -7.60 -0.11
C SER A 46 2.07 -7.31 -0.46
N LEU A 47 2.90 -8.36 -0.55
CA LEU A 47 4.30 -8.23 -0.94
C LEU A 47 4.44 -7.57 -2.32
N CYS A 48 3.49 -7.83 -3.24
CA CYS A 48 3.51 -7.33 -4.61
C CYS A 48 3.46 -5.80 -4.69
N TYR A 49 2.91 -5.10 -3.70
CA TYR A 49 2.96 -3.63 -3.62
C TYR A 49 3.88 -3.14 -2.50
N GLN A 50 4.11 -3.93 -1.45
CA GLN A 50 4.97 -3.54 -0.33
C GLN A 50 6.45 -3.48 -0.71
N LEU A 51 6.94 -4.46 -1.46
CA LEU A 51 8.36 -4.49 -1.83
C LEU A 51 8.69 -3.38 -2.86
N PRO A 52 7.90 -3.17 -3.95
CA PRO A 52 8.13 -2.04 -4.84
C PRO A 52 8.08 -0.68 -4.14
N ALA A 53 7.24 -0.51 -3.10
CA ALA A 53 7.20 0.73 -2.32
C ALA A 53 8.55 1.12 -1.70
N LEU A 54 9.40 0.14 -1.36
CA LEU A 54 10.73 0.40 -0.80
C LEU A 54 11.73 0.84 -1.87
N LEU A 55 11.49 0.43 -3.11
CA LEU A 55 12.37 0.63 -4.25
C LEU A 55 12.06 1.90 -5.04
N MET A 56 10.81 2.34 -4.99
CA MET A 56 10.34 3.54 -5.67
C MET A 56 10.55 4.81 -4.83
N ASP A 57 10.67 5.93 -5.53
CA ASP A 57 10.72 7.25 -4.90
C ASP A 57 9.32 7.84 -4.79
N GLY A 58 8.95 8.27 -3.59
CA GLY A 58 7.59 8.65 -3.21
C GLY A 58 6.90 7.69 -2.26
N VAL A 59 5.61 7.94 -2.01
CA VAL A 59 4.74 7.15 -1.14
C VAL A 59 3.89 6.18 -1.96
N THR A 60 3.76 4.94 -1.49
CA THR A 60 2.77 3.99 -2.02
C THR A 60 1.47 4.13 -1.25
N LEU A 61 0.38 4.43 -1.97
CA LEU A 61 -0.97 4.48 -1.41
C LEU A 61 -1.65 3.11 -1.57
N VAL A 62 -2.11 2.52 -0.47
CA VAL A 62 -2.83 1.24 -0.46
C VAL A 62 -4.25 1.49 -0.01
N ILE A 63 -5.20 1.42 -0.94
CA ILE A 63 -6.63 1.59 -0.67
C ILE A 63 -7.18 0.23 -0.25
N SER A 64 -7.78 0.14 0.93
CA SER A 64 -8.30 -1.11 1.47
C SER A 64 -9.57 -0.88 2.30
N PRO A 65 -10.66 -1.64 2.09
CA PRO A 65 -11.88 -1.51 2.87
C PRO A 65 -11.78 -2.14 4.28
N LEU A 66 -10.71 -2.89 4.56
CA LEU A 66 -10.58 -3.67 5.80
C LEU A 66 -9.66 -2.98 6.81
N ILE A 67 -10.23 -2.12 7.67
CA ILE A 67 -9.47 -1.34 8.69
C ILE A 67 -8.66 -2.25 9.63
N ALA A 68 -9.24 -3.37 10.08
CA ALA A 68 -8.54 -4.32 10.94
C ALA A 68 -7.28 -4.89 10.26
N LEU A 69 -7.40 -5.27 8.98
CA LEU A 69 -6.28 -5.76 8.19
C LEU A 69 -5.24 -4.66 7.96
N MET A 70 -5.65 -3.41 7.69
CA MET A 70 -4.73 -2.28 7.56
C MET A 70 -3.90 -2.09 8.83
N LYS A 71 -4.52 -2.20 10.01
CA LYS A 71 -3.81 -2.10 11.30
C LYS A 71 -2.75 -3.18 11.44
N ASP A 72 -3.09 -4.43 11.15
CA ASP A 72 -2.15 -5.56 11.21
C ASP A 72 -0.99 -5.41 10.22
N GLN A 73 -1.28 -4.97 8.98
CA GLN A 73 -0.27 -4.73 7.95
C GLN A 73 0.69 -3.60 8.36
N VAL A 74 0.17 -2.47 8.85
CA VAL A 74 1.00 -1.35 9.31
C VAL A 74 1.88 -1.75 10.50
N GLN A 75 1.34 -2.50 11.47
CA GLN A 75 2.13 -3.01 12.59
C GLN A 75 3.25 -3.94 12.10
N ALA A 76 2.94 -4.86 11.18
CA ALA A 76 3.91 -5.78 10.60
C ALA A 76 5.03 -5.05 9.83
N LEU A 77 4.72 -3.98 9.11
CA LEU A 77 5.70 -3.15 8.40
C LEU A 77 6.57 -2.35 9.37
N LYS A 78 5.97 -1.71 10.38
CA LYS A 78 6.71 -0.97 11.41
C LYS A 78 7.68 -1.88 12.19
N ALA A 79 7.27 -3.10 12.51
CA ALA A 79 8.12 -4.10 13.16
C ALA A 79 9.35 -4.49 12.31
N ARG A 80 9.31 -4.27 10.99
CA ARG A 80 10.43 -4.46 10.06
C ARG A 80 11.24 -3.18 9.81
N GLY A 81 10.97 -2.10 10.55
CA GLY A 81 11.58 -0.80 10.35
C GLY A 81 11.10 -0.07 9.09
N ILE A 82 9.98 -0.48 8.51
CA ILE A 82 9.41 0.17 7.33
C ILE A 82 8.42 1.25 7.79
N ALA A 83 8.64 2.48 7.32
CA ALA A 83 7.76 3.61 7.60
C ALA A 83 6.41 3.44 6.90
N ALA A 84 5.41 2.99 7.67
CA ALA A 84 4.06 2.78 7.21
C ALA A 84 3.04 3.42 8.17
N ALA A 85 1.93 3.90 7.63
CA ALA A 85 0.84 4.48 8.40
C ALA A 85 -0.50 4.05 7.82
N ARG A 86 -1.57 4.30 8.59
CA ARG A 86 -2.96 4.14 8.13
C ARG A 86 -3.71 5.46 8.31
N LEU A 87 -4.67 5.70 7.43
CA LEU A 87 -5.64 6.77 7.54
C LEU A 87 -7.06 6.21 7.34
N ASP A 88 -7.85 6.21 8.40
CA ASP A 88 -9.20 5.69 8.47
C ASP A 88 -9.99 6.43 9.56
N SER A 89 -11.29 6.16 9.68
CA SER A 89 -12.19 6.84 10.61
C SER A 89 -11.87 6.66 12.09
N SER A 90 -11.05 5.67 12.48
CA SER A 90 -10.76 5.40 13.89
C SER A 90 -9.61 6.22 14.50
N LEU A 91 -8.84 6.95 13.68
CA LEU A 91 -7.74 7.79 14.18
C LEU A 91 -8.28 9.06 14.82
N SER A 92 -7.66 9.45 15.93
CA SER A 92 -7.81 10.78 16.51
C SER A 92 -7.27 11.86 15.57
N ALA A 93 -7.69 13.11 15.78
CA ALA A 93 -7.19 14.24 15.00
C ALA A 93 -5.66 14.41 15.10
N GLN A 94 -5.08 14.12 16.28
CA GLN A 94 -3.64 14.20 16.50
C GLN A 94 -2.88 13.12 15.72
N GLU A 95 -3.35 11.88 15.75
CA GLU A 95 -2.72 10.79 14.98
C GLU A 95 -2.83 11.06 13.48
N ALA A 96 -3.98 11.54 13.00
CA ALA A 96 -4.14 11.90 11.60
C ALA A 96 -3.17 13.02 11.19
N MET A 97 -3.00 14.05 12.04
CA MET A 97 -2.05 15.13 11.82
C MET A 97 -0.61 14.62 11.70
N GLN A 98 -0.20 13.69 12.57
CA GLN A 98 1.13 13.07 12.48
C GLN A 98 1.33 12.35 11.14
N VAL A 99 0.32 11.63 10.65
CA VAL A 99 0.40 10.99 9.32
C VAL A 99 0.57 12.02 8.21
N PHE A 100 -0.10 13.17 8.30
CA PHE A 100 0.09 14.26 7.34
C PHE A 100 1.49 14.87 7.38
N ASP A 101 2.06 15.02 8.57
CA ASP A 101 3.43 15.50 8.75
C ASP A 101 4.44 14.51 8.16
N ASP A 102 4.31 13.21 8.46
CA ASP A 102 5.18 12.16 7.91
C ASP A 102 5.11 12.10 6.37
N MET A 103 3.92 12.31 5.80
CA MET A 103 3.74 12.40 4.35
C MET A 103 4.43 13.62 3.75
N ARG A 104 4.25 14.80 4.37
CA ARG A 104 4.85 16.06 3.91
C ARG A 104 6.38 16.00 3.96
N ASP A 105 6.91 15.42 5.02
CA ASP A 105 8.35 15.34 5.27
C ASP A 105 9.02 14.24 4.43
N GLY A 106 8.24 13.45 3.66
CA GLY A 106 8.74 12.42 2.75
C GLY A 106 9.31 11.19 3.46
N THR A 107 9.02 11.02 4.76
CA THR A 107 9.51 9.90 5.57
C THR A 107 8.65 8.65 5.44
N LEU A 108 7.40 8.81 4.98
CA LEU A 108 6.45 7.73 4.82
C LEU A 108 6.65 6.95 3.50
N LYS A 109 6.79 5.63 3.59
CA LYS A 109 6.87 4.74 2.41
C LYS A 109 5.53 4.15 2.01
N LEU A 110 4.69 3.80 2.97
CA LEU A 110 3.37 3.23 2.72
C LEU A 110 2.28 3.94 3.51
N LEU A 111 1.21 4.33 2.82
CA LEU A 111 -0.02 4.78 3.45
C LEU A 111 -1.15 3.84 3.10
N TYR A 112 -1.69 3.15 4.11
CA TYR A 112 -2.96 2.45 3.99
C TYR A 112 -4.10 3.43 4.19
N ILE A 113 -5.10 3.42 3.32
CA ILE A 113 -6.23 4.34 3.40
C ILE A 113 -7.55 3.60 3.23
N ALA A 114 -8.52 3.97 4.05
CA ALA A 114 -9.89 3.50 3.90
C ALA A 114 -10.63 4.35 2.84
N PRO A 115 -11.46 3.75 1.96
CA PRO A 115 -12.09 4.45 0.83
C PRO A 115 -12.83 5.73 1.22
N GLU A 116 -13.49 5.74 2.38
CA GLU A 116 -14.26 6.90 2.85
C GLU A 116 -13.40 8.17 3.04
N ARG A 117 -12.08 8.03 3.25
CA ARG A 117 -11.16 9.16 3.35
C ARG A 117 -10.90 9.84 2.00
N LEU A 118 -11.03 9.11 0.89
CA LEU A 118 -10.87 9.65 -0.47
C LEU A 118 -12.06 10.51 -0.88
N MET A 119 -13.21 10.38 -0.22
CA MET A 119 -14.38 11.24 -0.43
C MET A 119 -14.20 12.65 0.14
N ASN A 120 -13.14 12.90 0.90
CA ASN A 120 -12.83 14.21 1.45
C ASN A 120 -11.97 15.02 0.44
N GLU A 121 -12.56 16.05 -0.16
CA GLU A 121 -11.88 16.90 -1.15
C GLU A 121 -10.58 17.51 -0.62
N ASN A 122 -10.57 17.99 0.64
CA ASN A 122 -9.37 18.57 1.25
C ASN A 122 -8.24 17.54 1.38
N PHE A 123 -8.57 16.26 1.55
CA PHE A 123 -7.60 15.18 1.58
C PHE A 123 -7.03 14.90 0.18
N VAL A 124 -7.90 14.83 -0.83
CA VAL A 124 -7.48 14.65 -2.23
C VAL A 124 -6.56 15.78 -2.69
N GLU A 125 -6.85 17.03 -2.32
CA GLU A 125 -5.97 18.18 -2.61
C GLU A 125 -4.59 18.09 -1.93
N ARG A 126 -4.50 17.42 -0.77
CA ARG A 126 -3.20 17.14 -0.14
C ARG A 126 -2.47 16.03 -0.88
N LEU A 127 -3.15 14.96 -1.26
CA LEU A 127 -2.55 13.87 -2.03
C LEU A 127 -1.96 14.34 -3.36
N LYS A 128 -2.62 15.28 -4.06
CA LYS A 128 -2.12 15.87 -5.31
C LYS A 128 -0.76 16.55 -5.18
N LYS A 129 -0.35 16.94 -3.97
CA LYS A 129 0.93 17.60 -3.68
C LYS A 129 2.04 16.60 -3.33
N LEU A 130 1.70 15.33 -3.11
CA LEU A 130 2.65 14.29 -2.76
C LEU A 130 3.17 13.59 -4.00
N LYS A 131 4.42 13.12 -3.94
CA LYS A 131 4.95 12.19 -4.92
C LYS A 131 4.39 10.79 -4.64
N ILE A 132 3.31 10.43 -5.33
CA ILE A 132 2.75 9.07 -5.26
C ILE A 132 3.56 8.17 -6.20
N ALA A 133 4.23 7.18 -5.61
CA ALA A 133 5.03 6.21 -6.33
C ALA A 133 4.16 5.12 -6.99
N LEU A 134 3.16 4.66 -6.26
CA LEU A 134 2.26 3.57 -6.65
C LEU A 134 0.92 3.73 -5.94
N MET A 135 -0.16 3.38 -6.62
CA MET A 135 -1.47 3.18 -6.02
C MET A 135 -1.85 1.70 -6.14
N ALA A 136 -2.16 1.07 -5.02
CA ALA A 136 -2.62 -0.30 -4.94
C ALA A 136 -4.04 -0.31 -4.37
N VAL A 137 -4.94 -1.08 -4.98
CA VAL A 137 -6.28 -1.31 -4.44
C VAL A 137 -6.37 -2.75 -3.98
N ASP A 138 -6.46 -2.93 -2.66
CA ASP A 138 -6.67 -4.24 -2.05
C ASP A 138 -8.16 -4.56 -1.99
N GLU A 139 -8.49 -5.85 -2.04
CA GLU A 139 -9.87 -6.33 -2.16
C GLU A 139 -10.63 -5.65 -3.32
N ALA A 140 -9.98 -5.48 -4.47
CA ALA A 140 -10.54 -4.81 -5.65
C ALA A 140 -11.87 -5.42 -6.14
N HIS A 141 -12.21 -6.63 -5.71
CA HIS A 141 -13.51 -7.24 -5.95
C HIS A 141 -14.68 -6.45 -5.31
N CYS A 142 -14.41 -5.64 -4.26
CA CYS A 142 -15.40 -4.76 -3.63
C CYS A 142 -15.88 -3.61 -4.54
N ILE A 143 -15.15 -3.28 -5.61
CA ILE A 143 -15.54 -2.24 -6.58
C ILE A 143 -16.67 -2.75 -7.49
N SER A 144 -16.76 -4.05 -7.70
CA SER A 144 -17.76 -4.62 -8.61
C SER A 144 -19.11 -4.77 -7.91
N GLU A 145 -20.15 -4.17 -8.48
CA GLU A 145 -21.56 -4.36 -8.06
C GLU A 145 -22.00 -5.83 -8.11
N TRP A 146 -21.31 -6.65 -8.93
CA TRP A 146 -21.55 -8.09 -9.05
C TRP A 146 -20.75 -8.92 -8.04
N GLY A 147 -19.84 -8.28 -7.29
CA GLY A 147 -19.10 -8.91 -6.20
C GLY A 147 -19.98 -9.04 -4.96
N HIS A 148 -19.85 -10.15 -4.23
CA HIS A 148 -20.63 -10.39 -3.01
C HIS A 148 -20.41 -9.35 -1.89
N ASN A 149 -19.39 -8.48 -2.01
CA ASN A 149 -18.99 -7.46 -1.04
C ASN A 149 -18.92 -6.04 -1.64
N PHE A 150 -19.82 -5.71 -2.58
CA PHE A 150 -19.85 -4.37 -3.18
C PHE A 150 -19.90 -3.26 -2.12
N ARG A 151 -19.07 -2.23 -2.31
CA ARG A 151 -18.99 -1.03 -1.48
C ARG A 151 -19.09 0.20 -2.38
N PRO A 152 -20.14 1.02 -2.29
CA PRO A 152 -20.34 2.17 -3.16
C PRO A 152 -19.38 3.34 -2.86
N GLU A 153 -18.75 3.34 -1.68
CA GLU A 153 -17.69 4.28 -1.29
C GLU A 153 -16.31 3.95 -1.88
#